data_AF-A0A2N5K9U1-F1
#
_entry.id   AF-A0A2N5K9U1-F1
#
_cell.length_a   1.000
_cell.length_b   1.000
_cell.length_c   1.000
_cell.angle_alpha   90.00
_cell.angle_beta   90.00
_cell.angle_gamma   90.00
#
_symmetry.space_group_name_H-M   'P 1'
#
loop_
_entity.id
_entity.type
_entity.pdbx_description
1 polymer ?
#
loop_
_entity_poly.entity_id
_entity_poly.type
_entity_poly.pdbx_seq_one_letter_code
_entity_poly.pdbx_strand_id
1 'polypeptide(L)'
;DDADDADDADDADDAEGKEQQIALVEGRVRPEIYEALIGAQPGETRTVTVTYGDEEEDESLRGQSATYTLTVKNVQERLLPDWEELPTLTEFEGDIDAMRQNARERLERAAEDKARRALIDEFLNKLGEETSFEIPEAMVQERAQELFHQQVSEFQRYGIDEDQFLKLSNKTHDEAVAEFMGQAEPDVRRSLIVREVIRREGLTVNDEDFEAENERFLQDFDAERRDEVRKMLAQPNMRQMVASAALDRKLRDRLVALATGEVVAQAREERQMETDSNTPATSDLPQPAVQSDIATGGVTENSVFDDPGPDPTAVAGTSSVEQATTADYGQQRTSSDLDEAAGSAGSNEA
;
A
#
# COMPACT_ATOMS: atom_id res chain seq x y z
N ASP A 1 16.57 -69.66 23.01
CA ASP A 1 17.00 -68.68 24.01
C ASP A 1 18.23 -67.99 23.47
N ASP A 2 18.07 -66.81 22.89
CA ASP A 2 18.09 -65.58 23.67
C ASP A 2 17.40 -64.46 22.87
N ALA A 3 16.63 -63.68 23.62
CA ALA A 3 15.83 -62.55 23.20
C ALA A 3 16.63 -61.24 23.37
N ASP A 4 15.96 -60.15 22.99
CA ASP A 4 16.24 -58.75 23.33
C ASP A 4 17.40 -58.04 22.61
N ASP A 5 17.04 -57.27 21.58
CA ASP A 5 17.38 -55.84 21.51
C ASP A 5 16.53 -55.16 20.43
N ALA A 6 15.35 -54.66 20.82
CA ALA A 6 14.48 -53.85 19.98
C ALA A 6 13.71 -52.86 20.85
N ASP A 7 14.45 -52.05 21.60
CA ASP A 7 13.95 -50.84 22.24
C ASP A 7 14.99 -49.73 22.00
N ASP A 8 14.80 -48.96 20.93
CA ASP A 8 15.42 -47.64 20.79
C ASP A 8 14.57 -46.78 19.86
N ALA A 9 13.38 -46.42 20.37
CA ALA A 9 12.49 -45.42 19.79
C ALA A 9 11.82 -44.65 20.92
N ASP A 10 12.61 -44.15 21.87
CA ASP A 10 12.15 -43.28 22.94
C ASP A 10 13.13 -42.11 23.05
N ASP A 11 12.73 -40.98 22.47
CA ASP A 11 13.18 -39.60 22.73
C ASP A 11 12.85 -38.74 21.50
N ALA A 12 11.56 -38.63 21.18
CA ALA A 12 11.10 -37.42 20.51
C ALA A 12 11.02 -36.36 21.62
N ASP A 13 12.00 -35.44 21.64
CA ASP A 13 11.97 -34.25 22.48
C ASP A 13 10.57 -33.61 22.37
N ASP A 14 9.75 -33.81 23.40
CA ASP A 14 8.48 -33.10 23.59
C ASP A 14 8.82 -31.64 23.88
N ALA A 15 9.15 -30.90 22.83
CA ALA A 15 9.29 -29.46 22.90
C ALA A 15 7.95 -28.89 23.38
N GLU A 16 7.90 -28.39 24.62
CA GLU A 16 6.69 -27.79 25.19
C GLU A 16 6.19 -26.66 24.29
N GLY A 17 5.13 -26.95 23.53
CA GLY A 17 4.45 -25.97 22.69
C GLY A 17 3.84 -24.88 23.55
N LYS A 18 4.10 -23.62 23.19
CA LYS A 18 3.43 -22.48 23.82
C LYS A 18 1.93 -22.53 23.52
N GLU A 19 1.11 -22.19 24.51
CA GLU A 19 -0.33 -22.03 24.30
C GLU A 19 -0.58 -20.92 23.26
N GLN A 20 -1.37 -21.22 22.24
CA GLN A 20 -1.74 -20.26 21.20
C GLN A 20 -3.24 -20.31 20.95
N GLN A 21 -3.85 -19.13 20.85
CA GLN A 21 -5.24 -19.00 20.43
C GLN A 21 -5.29 -18.89 18.90
N ILE A 22 -5.94 -19.84 18.26
CA ILE A 22 -6.02 -19.93 16.80
C ILE A 22 -7.47 -19.79 16.37
N ALA A 23 -7.73 -18.90 15.41
CA ALA A 23 -9.03 -18.84 14.74
C ALA A 23 -9.12 -19.96 13.71
N LEU A 24 -10.06 -20.89 13.89
CA LEU A 24 -10.29 -22.02 13.00
C LEU A 24 -11.01 -21.53 11.72
N VAL A 25 -10.24 -20.94 10.80
CA VAL A 25 -10.71 -20.44 9.51
C VAL A 25 -9.90 -21.13 8.41
N GLU A 26 -10.59 -21.66 7.40
CA GLU A 26 -9.97 -22.28 6.23
C GLU A 26 -8.99 -21.28 5.56
N GLY A 27 -7.76 -21.72 5.30
CA GLY A 27 -6.70 -20.89 4.71
C GLY A 27 -5.93 -19.98 5.69
N ARG A 28 -6.37 -19.85 6.96
CA ARG A 28 -5.55 -19.19 8.02
C ARG A 28 -4.68 -20.16 8.81
N VAL A 29 -5.07 -21.42 8.81
CA VAL A 29 -4.37 -22.53 9.47
C VAL A 29 -3.96 -23.51 8.38
N ARG A 30 -2.81 -24.16 8.55
CA ARG A 30 -2.38 -25.20 7.62
C ARG A 30 -3.48 -26.26 7.47
N PRO A 31 -3.79 -26.72 6.24
CA PRO A 31 -4.90 -27.64 5.99
C PRO A 31 -4.85 -28.90 6.87
N GLU A 32 -3.66 -29.46 7.07
CA GLU A 32 -3.45 -30.67 7.87
C GLU A 32 -3.84 -30.45 9.34
N ILE A 33 -3.46 -29.30 9.91
CA ILE A 33 -3.80 -28.91 11.27
C ILE A 33 -5.29 -28.56 11.38
N TYR A 34 -5.83 -27.86 10.38
CA TYR A 34 -7.24 -27.49 10.33
C TYR A 34 -8.13 -28.74 10.35
N GLU A 35 -7.94 -29.68 9.42
CA GLU A 35 -8.69 -30.94 9.34
C GLU A 35 -8.59 -31.76 10.63
N ALA A 36 -7.40 -31.79 11.23
CA ALA A 36 -7.21 -32.48 12.49
C ALA A 36 -7.92 -31.83 13.67
N LEU A 37 -8.10 -30.51 13.69
CA LEU A 37 -8.83 -29.81 14.76
C LEU A 37 -10.34 -29.80 14.54
N ILE A 38 -10.82 -30.10 13.33
CA ILE A 38 -12.26 -30.19 13.05
C ILE A 38 -12.90 -31.33 13.86
N GLY A 39 -13.95 -30.97 14.59
CA GLY A 39 -14.67 -31.91 15.46
C GLY A 39 -13.91 -32.34 16.71
N ALA A 40 -12.76 -31.73 17.02
CA ALA A 40 -12.05 -31.97 18.26
C ALA A 40 -12.79 -31.34 19.46
N GLN A 41 -12.81 -32.05 20.60
CA GLN A 41 -13.42 -31.56 21.83
C GLN A 41 -12.38 -30.94 22.77
N PRO A 42 -12.77 -30.03 23.68
CA PRO A 42 -11.89 -29.56 24.75
C PRO A 42 -11.36 -30.75 25.57
N GLY A 43 -10.05 -30.79 25.78
CA GLY A 43 -9.30 -31.85 26.43
C GLY A 43 -8.79 -32.95 25.49
N GLU A 44 -9.13 -32.91 24.20
CA GLU A 44 -8.66 -33.91 23.23
C GLU A 44 -7.24 -33.59 22.74
N THR A 45 -6.40 -34.62 22.71
CA THR A 45 -5.06 -34.56 22.12
C THR A 45 -5.08 -35.30 20.78
N ARG A 46 -4.64 -34.63 19.72
CA ARG A 46 -4.54 -35.18 18.37
C ARG A 46 -3.13 -34.99 17.82
N THR A 47 -2.63 -36.01 17.15
CA THR A 47 -1.32 -35.99 16.51
C THR A 47 -1.50 -35.81 15.02
N VAL A 48 -0.77 -34.86 14.44
CA VAL A 48 -0.87 -34.46 13.03
C VAL A 48 0.53 -34.45 12.44
N THR A 49 0.71 -35.09 11.29
CA THR A 49 1.94 -34.98 10.51
C THR A 49 1.76 -33.88 9.47
N VAL A 50 2.62 -32.86 9.53
CA VAL A 50 2.67 -31.76 8.57
C VAL A 50 3.90 -31.96 7.69
N THR A 51 3.70 -31.95 6.38
CA THR A 51 4.79 -32.04 5.40
C THR A 51 5.10 -30.65 4.86
N TYR A 52 6.35 -30.25 4.96
CA TYR A 52 6.84 -28.94 4.55
C TYR A 52 7.33 -29.01 3.10
N GLY A 53 6.85 -28.09 2.27
CA GLY A 53 7.27 -27.98 0.86
C GLY A 53 8.67 -27.38 0.71
N ASP A 54 9.18 -27.37 -0.53
CA ASP A 54 10.47 -26.73 -0.86
C ASP A 54 10.41 -25.19 -0.79
N GLU A 55 9.20 -24.61 -0.80
CA GLU A 55 8.95 -23.16 -0.79
C GLU A 55 8.80 -22.55 0.61
N GLU A 56 9.08 -23.31 1.67
CA GLU A 56 8.90 -22.85 3.06
C GLU A 56 9.88 -21.76 3.45
N GLU A 57 9.47 -20.79 4.27
CA GLU A 57 10.34 -19.69 4.70
C GLU A 57 11.50 -20.17 5.58
N ASP A 58 11.25 -21.19 6.41
CA ASP A 58 12.26 -21.84 7.24
C ASP A 58 13.06 -22.88 6.44
N GLU A 59 14.31 -22.56 6.13
CA GLU A 59 15.23 -23.46 5.40
C GLU A 59 15.43 -24.81 6.10
N SER A 60 15.30 -24.84 7.43
CA SER A 60 15.47 -26.05 8.25
C SER A 60 14.32 -27.04 8.11
N LEU A 61 13.13 -26.57 7.73
CA LEU A 61 11.92 -27.39 7.64
C LEU A 61 11.60 -27.82 6.19
N ARG A 62 12.20 -27.19 5.18
CA ARG A 62 11.97 -27.53 3.76
C ARG A 62 12.17 -29.02 3.47
N GLY A 63 11.16 -29.64 2.87
CA GLY A 63 11.18 -31.06 2.50
C GLY A 63 11.13 -32.05 3.68
N GLN A 64 11.01 -31.57 4.92
CA GLN A 64 10.88 -32.41 6.11
C GLN A 64 9.41 -32.64 6.46
N SER A 65 9.15 -33.69 7.24
CA SER A 65 7.84 -33.91 7.85
C SER A 65 7.99 -33.81 9.35
N ALA A 66 7.20 -32.94 9.98
CA ALA A 66 7.17 -32.79 11.43
C ALA A 66 5.83 -33.31 11.97
N THR A 67 5.90 -33.99 13.11
CA THR A 67 4.72 -34.51 13.80
C THR A 67 4.41 -33.58 14.96
N TYR A 68 3.21 -33.00 14.95
CA TYR A 68 2.72 -32.11 15.99
C TYR A 68 1.68 -32.81 16.84
N THR A 69 1.87 -32.78 18.16
CA THR A 69 0.85 -33.21 19.13
C THR A 69 0.10 -31.97 19.62
N LEU A 70 -1.14 -31.82 19.16
CA LEU A 70 -2.02 -30.70 19.48
C LEU A 70 -2.97 -31.09 20.60
N THR A 71 -3.00 -30.33 21.69
CA THR A 71 -3.97 -30.53 22.78
C THR A 71 -4.95 -29.36 22.79
N VAL A 72 -6.23 -29.65 22.56
CA VAL A 72 -7.29 -28.64 22.54
C VAL A 72 -7.65 -28.27 23.97
N LYS A 73 -7.18 -27.12 24.47
CA LYS A 73 -7.49 -26.70 25.85
C LYS A 73 -8.90 -26.14 25.99
N ASN A 74 -9.30 -25.30 25.05
CA ASN A 74 -10.60 -24.63 25.08
C ASN A 74 -11.09 -24.40 23.65
N VAL A 75 -12.39 -24.55 23.42
CA VAL A 75 -13.05 -24.23 22.16
C VAL A 75 -14.02 -23.09 22.45
N GLN A 76 -13.78 -21.95 21.83
CA GLN A 76 -14.62 -20.76 21.96
C GLN A 76 -15.32 -20.51 20.63
N GLU A 77 -16.62 -20.26 20.68
CA GLU A 77 -17.38 -19.81 19.52
C GLU A 77 -17.32 -18.28 19.44
N ARG A 78 -16.91 -17.76 18.28
CA ARG A 78 -16.94 -16.32 18.04
C ARG A 78 -18.36 -15.92 17.63
N LEU A 79 -19.12 -15.41 18.60
CA LEU A 79 -20.42 -14.82 18.35
C LEU A 79 -20.23 -13.51 17.59
N LEU A 80 -20.82 -13.42 16.41
CA LEU A 80 -20.91 -12.12 15.73
C LEU A 80 -21.94 -11.27 16.47
N PRO A 81 -21.62 -9.99 16.74
CA PRO A 81 -22.57 -9.08 17.36
C PRO A 81 -23.77 -8.85 16.44
N ASP A 82 -24.90 -8.47 17.03
CA ASP A 82 -26.07 -8.11 16.24
C ASP A 82 -25.81 -6.82 15.44
N TRP A 83 -26.47 -6.69 14.28
CA TRP A 83 -26.28 -5.52 13.41
C TRP A 83 -26.55 -4.18 14.11
N GLU A 84 -27.50 -4.16 15.05
CA GLU A 84 -27.85 -2.98 15.85
C GLU A 84 -26.76 -2.60 16.87
N GLU A 85 -25.88 -3.53 17.24
CA GLU A 85 -24.78 -3.30 18.20
C GLU A 85 -23.52 -2.79 17.49
N LEU A 86 -23.40 -3.00 16.18
CA LEU A 86 -22.23 -2.61 15.38
C LEU A 86 -21.88 -1.12 15.49
N PRO A 87 -22.82 -0.16 15.42
CA PRO A 87 -22.47 1.26 15.53
C PRO A 87 -21.80 1.58 16.87
N THR A 88 -22.28 0.96 17.96
CA THR A 88 -21.72 1.15 19.30
C THR A 88 -20.36 0.49 19.43
N LEU A 89 -20.18 -0.72 18.89
CA LEU A 89 -18.92 -1.47 18.95
C LEU A 89 -17.81 -0.87 18.09
N THR A 90 -18.17 -0.12 17.05
CA THR A 90 -17.23 0.52 16.10
C THR A 90 -17.06 2.00 16.37
N GLU A 91 -17.63 2.53 17.46
CA GLU A 91 -17.63 3.96 17.79
C GLU A 91 -18.16 4.84 16.65
N PHE A 92 -19.08 4.30 15.84
CA PHE A 92 -19.66 5.01 14.72
C PHE A 92 -20.77 5.96 15.20
N GLU A 93 -20.70 7.21 14.78
CA GLU A 93 -21.73 8.19 15.05
C GLU A 93 -22.97 7.94 14.16
N GLY A 94 -23.96 7.22 14.69
CA GLY A 94 -25.25 7.03 14.02
C GLY A 94 -25.88 5.66 14.26
N ASP A 95 -26.93 5.36 13.49
CA ASP A 95 -27.56 4.04 13.47
C ASP A 95 -26.99 3.15 12.35
N ILE A 96 -27.49 1.91 12.28
CA ILE A 96 -27.05 0.94 11.26
C ILE A 96 -27.35 1.41 9.82
N ASP A 97 -28.38 2.23 9.62
CA ASP A 97 -28.73 2.76 8.31
C ASP A 97 -27.74 3.85 7.87
N ALA A 98 -27.34 4.75 8.78
CA ALA A 98 -26.28 5.72 8.57
C ALA A 98 -24.92 5.03 8.33
N MET A 99 -24.61 3.97 9.07
CA MET A 99 -23.40 3.17 8.85
C MET A 99 -23.41 2.50 7.48
N ARG A 100 -24.56 1.94 7.05
CA ARG A 100 -24.73 1.33 5.73
C ARG A 100 -24.60 2.37 4.61
N GLN A 101 -25.15 3.56 4.80
CA GLN A 101 -25.02 4.66 3.84
C GLN A 101 -23.57 5.11 3.72
N ASN A 102 -22.86 5.31 4.84
CA ASN A 102 -21.44 5.67 4.82
C ASN A 102 -20.61 4.61 4.09
N ALA A 103 -20.84 3.32 4.39
CA ALA A 103 -20.18 2.22 3.70
C ALA A 103 -20.48 2.21 2.20
N ARG A 104 -21.74 2.45 1.80
CA ARG A 104 -22.12 2.57 0.39
C ARG A 104 -21.39 3.72 -0.29
N GLU A 105 -21.40 4.91 0.29
CA GLU A 105 -20.72 6.08 -0.29
C GLU A 105 -19.21 5.88 -0.42
N ARG A 106 -18.59 5.19 0.55
CA ARG A 106 -17.16 4.83 0.48
C ARG A 106 -16.89 3.84 -0.66
N LEU A 107 -17.74 2.81 -0.80
CA LEU A 107 -17.60 1.81 -1.87
C LEU A 107 -17.88 2.40 -3.25
N GLU A 108 -18.86 3.29 -3.37
CA GLU A 108 -19.19 3.99 -4.61
C GLU A 108 -18.03 4.90 -5.03
N ARG A 109 -17.47 5.69 -4.11
CA ARG A 109 -16.27 6.50 -4.37
C ARG A 109 -15.08 5.64 -4.81
N ALA A 110 -14.80 4.56 -4.09
CA ALA A 110 -13.72 3.63 -4.45
C ALA A 110 -13.93 2.98 -5.83
N ALA A 111 -15.17 2.63 -6.17
CA ALA A 111 -15.51 2.08 -7.48
C ALA A 111 -15.37 3.12 -8.60
N GLU A 112 -15.81 4.36 -8.36
CA GLU A 112 -15.66 5.45 -9.32
C GLU A 112 -14.18 5.77 -9.57
N ASP A 113 -13.37 5.89 -8.51
CA ASP A 113 -11.94 6.14 -8.62
C ASP A 113 -11.23 5.01 -9.38
N LYS A 114 -11.59 3.75 -9.09
CA LYS A 114 -11.06 2.59 -9.81
C LYS A 114 -11.43 2.63 -11.29
N ALA A 115 -12.69 2.93 -11.62
CA ALA A 115 -13.15 3.03 -13.00
C ALA A 115 -12.46 4.18 -13.75
N ARG A 116 -12.31 5.35 -13.11
CA ARG A 116 -11.59 6.50 -13.67
C ARG A 116 -10.12 6.18 -13.95
N ARG A 117 -9.43 5.54 -13.00
CA ARG A 117 -8.03 5.11 -13.19
C ARG A 117 -7.90 4.14 -14.36
N ALA A 118 -8.72 3.10 -14.38
CA ALA A 118 -8.72 2.12 -15.48
C ALA A 118 -8.99 2.76 -16.85
N LEU A 119 -9.93 3.71 -16.92
CA LEU A 119 -10.21 4.46 -18.15
C LEU A 119 -8.99 5.28 -18.60
N ILE A 120 -8.34 5.99 -17.68
CA ILE A 120 -7.15 6.80 -17.96
C ILE A 120 -5.98 5.90 -18.41
N ASP A 121 -5.76 4.77 -17.73
CA ASP A 121 -4.73 3.80 -18.08
C ASP A 121 -4.96 3.24 -19.49
N GLU A 122 -6.18 2.80 -19.79
CA GLU A 122 -6.52 2.29 -21.13
C GLU A 122 -6.36 3.37 -22.20
N PHE A 123 -6.77 4.60 -21.92
CA PHE A 123 -6.63 5.74 -22.84
C PHE A 123 -5.16 6.05 -23.13
N LEU A 124 -4.33 6.15 -22.09
CA LEU A 124 -2.89 6.43 -22.25
C LEU A 124 -2.16 5.28 -22.94
N ASN A 125 -2.53 4.03 -22.67
CA ASN A 125 -1.96 2.87 -23.34
C ASN A 125 -2.27 2.90 -24.85
N LYS A 126 -3.53 3.12 -25.23
CA LYS A 126 -3.91 3.25 -26.66
C LYS A 126 -3.20 4.43 -27.33
N LEU A 127 -3.11 5.56 -26.65
CA LEU A 127 -2.37 6.72 -27.17
C LEU A 127 -0.88 6.42 -27.34
N GLY A 128 -0.29 5.61 -26.46
CA GLY A 128 1.08 5.13 -26.57
C GLY A 128 1.29 4.14 -27.71
N GLU A 129 0.34 3.25 -27.97
CA GLU A 129 0.38 2.33 -29.11
C GLU A 129 0.27 3.06 -30.46
N GLU A 130 -0.54 4.11 -30.53
CA GLU A 130 -0.70 4.91 -31.75
C GLU A 130 0.46 5.90 -31.98
N THR A 131 1.23 6.24 -30.94
CA THR A 131 2.30 7.24 -31.01
C THR A 131 3.68 6.59 -31.03
N SER A 132 4.33 6.60 -32.20
CA SER A 132 5.73 6.15 -32.33
C SER A 132 6.71 7.31 -32.15
N PHE A 133 7.60 7.19 -31.18
CA PHE A 133 8.76 8.06 -30.96
C PHE A 133 9.89 7.28 -30.29
N GLU A 134 11.13 7.69 -30.59
CA GLU A 134 12.34 7.13 -29.99
C GLU A 134 12.56 7.72 -28.60
N ILE A 135 12.81 6.85 -27.62
CA ILE A 135 13.12 7.22 -26.25
C ILE A 135 14.61 7.02 -26.03
N PRO A 136 15.36 8.05 -25.57
CA PRO A 136 16.77 7.89 -25.24
C PRO A 136 16.96 6.83 -24.15
N GLU A 137 17.91 5.90 -24.36
CA GLU A 137 18.22 4.83 -23.40
C GLU A 137 18.58 5.38 -22.01
N ALA A 138 19.22 6.55 -21.94
CA ALA A 138 19.54 7.22 -20.68
C ALA A 138 18.28 7.50 -19.82
N MET A 139 17.16 7.88 -20.44
CA MET A 139 15.91 8.12 -19.70
C MET A 139 15.29 6.81 -19.19
N VAL A 140 15.40 5.73 -19.98
CA VAL A 140 14.93 4.40 -19.57
C VAL A 140 15.79 3.89 -18.42
N GLN A 141 17.10 4.08 -18.48
CA GLN A 141 18.03 3.69 -17.43
C GLN A 141 17.79 4.47 -16.13
N GLU A 142 17.57 5.78 -16.21
CA GLU A 142 17.22 6.61 -15.05
C GLU A 142 15.93 6.12 -14.39
N ARG A 143 14.87 5.87 -15.17
CA ARG A 143 13.61 5.33 -14.64
C ARG A 143 13.78 3.92 -14.06
N ALA A 144 14.59 3.06 -14.68
CA ALA A 144 14.88 1.73 -14.15
C ALA A 144 15.62 1.80 -12.80
N GLN A 145 16.55 2.74 -12.64
CA GLN A 145 17.21 3.00 -11.37
C GLN A 145 16.23 3.49 -10.31
N GLU A 146 15.31 4.40 -10.66
CA GLU A 146 14.26 4.85 -9.73
C GLU A 146 13.39 3.68 -9.25
N LEU A 147 12.91 2.84 -10.17
CA LEU A 147 12.09 1.66 -9.85
C LEU A 147 12.84 0.70 -8.91
N PHE A 148 14.12 0.47 -9.17
CA PHE A 148 14.98 -0.31 -8.28
C PHE A 148 15.09 0.33 -6.88
N HIS A 149 15.34 1.64 -6.79
CA HIS A 149 15.42 2.34 -5.50
C HIS A 149 14.09 2.31 -4.75
N GLN A 150 12.96 2.39 -5.44
CA GLN A 150 11.63 2.27 -4.85
C GLN A 150 11.45 0.88 -4.23
N GLN A 151 11.78 -0.18 -4.97
CA GLN A 151 11.74 -1.55 -4.46
C GLN A 151 12.65 -1.72 -3.23
N VAL A 152 13.89 -1.25 -3.29
CA VAL A 152 14.82 -1.31 -2.15
C VAL A 152 14.28 -0.53 -0.94
N SER A 153 13.65 0.62 -1.16
CA SER A 153 13.05 1.42 -0.08
C SER A 153 11.91 0.71 0.65
N GLU A 154 11.18 -0.18 -0.03
CA GLU A 154 10.17 -1.03 0.59
C GLU A 154 10.83 -2.08 1.51
N PHE A 155 11.94 -2.68 1.06
CA PHE A 155 12.71 -3.66 1.84
C PHE A 155 13.47 -3.04 3.02
N GLN A 156 13.89 -1.79 2.91
CA GLN A 156 14.51 -1.05 4.02
C GLN A 156 13.59 -0.93 5.24
N ARG A 157 12.27 -0.94 5.04
CA ARG A 157 11.29 -0.97 6.16
C ARG A 157 11.36 -2.26 6.98
N TYR A 158 11.87 -3.33 6.38
CA TYR A 158 12.12 -4.63 7.01
C TYR A 158 13.58 -4.79 7.46
N GLY A 159 14.39 -3.72 7.39
CA GLY A 159 15.78 -3.72 7.82
C GLY A 159 16.78 -4.26 6.79
N ILE A 160 16.34 -4.50 5.55
CA ILE A 160 17.20 -4.97 4.45
C ILE A 160 17.69 -3.75 3.66
N ASP A 161 18.98 -3.46 3.72
CA ASP A 161 19.61 -2.42 2.90
C ASP A 161 19.95 -2.92 1.48
N GLU A 162 20.31 -2.01 0.59
CA GLU A 162 20.61 -2.32 -0.82
C GLU A 162 21.69 -3.40 -0.97
N ASP A 163 22.78 -3.31 -0.20
CA ASP A 163 23.87 -4.28 -0.28
C ASP A 163 23.43 -5.67 0.17
N GLN A 164 22.52 -5.75 1.15
CA GLN A 164 21.92 -7.01 1.58
C GLN A 164 20.94 -7.55 0.54
N PHE A 165 20.12 -6.70 -0.07
CA PHE A 165 19.19 -7.08 -1.12
C PHE A 165 19.92 -7.67 -2.34
N LEU A 166 21.00 -7.02 -2.79
CA LEU A 166 21.83 -7.49 -3.90
C LEU A 166 22.52 -8.82 -3.59
N LYS A 167 23.01 -9.00 -2.34
CA LYS A 167 23.61 -10.27 -1.89
C LYS A 167 22.59 -11.40 -1.82
N LEU A 168 21.39 -11.14 -1.29
CA LEU A 168 20.31 -12.13 -1.18
C LEU A 168 19.82 -12.55 -2.58
N SER A 169 19.70 -11.58 -3.48
CA SER A 169 19.28 -11.80 -4.86
C SER A 169 20.39 -12.38 -5.75
N ASN A 170 21.64 -12.41 -5.26
CA ASN A 170 22.81 -12.89 -5.97
C ASN A 170 23.02 -12.19 -7.33
N LYS A 171 22.76 -10.87 -7.35
CA LYS A 171 22.82 -10.01 -8.55
C LYS A 171 23.72 -8.81 -8.29
N THR A 172 24.36 -8.32 -9.34
CA THR A 172 25.00 -7.00 -9.32
C THR A 172 23.95 -5.89 -9.41
N HIS A 173 24.32 -4.65 -9.04
CA HIS A 173 23.43 -3.50 -9.17
C HIS A 173 22.94 -3.32 -10.62
N ASP A 174 23.83 -3.44 -11.61
CA ASP A 174 23.47 -3.30 -13.02
C ASP A 174 22.49 -4.40 -13.48
N GLU A 175 22.66 -5.64 -13.02
CA GLU A 175 21.74 -6.74 -13.31
C GLU A 175 20.37 -6.52 -12.66
N ALA A 176 20.34 -6.05 -11.40
CA ALA A 176 19.09 -5.73 -10.71
C ALA A 176 18.34 -4.59 -11.40
N VAL A 177 19.03 -3.53 -11.83
CA VAL A 177 18.44 -2.42 -12.60
C VAL A 177 17.98 -2.89 -13.98
N ALA A 178 18.71 -3.78 -14.64
CA ALA A 178 18.36 -4.29 -15.96
C ALA A 178 17.00 -5.01 -15.98
N GLU A 179 16.58 -5.63 -14.87
CA GLU A 179 15.26 -6.26 -14.74
C GLU A 179 14.12 -5.25 -14.82
N PHE A 180 14.36 -4.01 -14.40
CA PHE A 180 13.39 -2.93 -14.48
C PHE A 180 13.35 -2.24 -15.85
N MET A 181 14.32 -2.47 -16.74
CA MET A 181 14.35 -1.83 -18.06
C MET A 181 13.09 -2.12 -18.89
N GLY A 182 12.52 -3.33 -18.77
CA GLY A 182 11.29 -3.71 -19.47
C GLY A 182 10.05 -2.96 -18.98
N GLN A 183 10.02 -2.56 -17.70
CA GLN A 183 8.95 -1.74 -17.12
C GLN A 183 9.23 -0.23 -17.30
N ALA A 184 10.50 0.16 -17.30
CA ALA A 184 10.91 1.56 -17.40
C ALA A 184 10.58 2.17 -18.78
N GLU A 185 10.71 1.42 -19.87
CA GLU A 185 10.39 1.92 -21.21
C GLU A 185 8.92 2.39 -21.36
N PRO A 186 7.89 1.57 -21.04
CA PRO A 186 6.51 2.02 -21.11
C PRO A 186 6.20 3.15 -20.10
N ASP A 187 6.82 3.15 -18.92
CA ASP A 187 6.67 4.22 -17.93
C ASP A 187 7.18 5.57 -18.45
N VAL A 188 8.38 5.59 -19.04
CA VAL A 188 8.97 6.80 -19.63
C VAL A 188 8.11 7.26 -20.81
N ARG A 189 7.65 6.33 -21.66
CA ARG A 189 6.75 6.62 -22.78
C ARG A 189 5.48 7.31 -22.28
N ARG A 190 4.84 6.73 -21.26
CA ARG A 190 3.62 7.26 -20.65
C ARG A 190 3.85 8.64 -20.05
N SER A 191 4.94 8.82 -19.30
CA SER A 191 5.31 10.11 -18.70
C SER A 191 5.49 11.20 -19.76
N LEU A 192 6.15 10.89 -20.88
CA LEU A 192 6.35 11.83 -21.98
C LEU A 192 5.03 12.20 -22.68
N ILE A 193 4.14 11.22 -22.89
CA ILE A 193 2.81 11.47 -23.45
C ILE A 193 2.01 12.40 -22.54
N VAL A 194 1.99 12.12 -21.23
CA VAL A 194 1.29 12.95 -20.24
C VAL A 194 1.83 14.38 -20.22
N ARG A 195 3.16 14.56 -20.22
CA ARG A 195 3.80 15.89 -20.28
C ARG A 195 3.37 16.66 -21.53
N GLU A 196 3.31 15.98 -22.68
CA GLU A 196 2.87 16.59 -23.93
C GLU A 196 1.37 16.96 -23.91
N VAL A 197 0.52 16.15 -23.28
CA VAL A 197 -0.91 16.48 -23.08
C VAL A 197 -1.06 17.73 -22.21
N ILE A 198 -0.37 17.80 -21.06
CA ILE A 198 -0.35 18.99 -20.19
C ILE A 198 0.02 20.24 -20.99
N ARG A 199 1.08 20.14 -21.80
CA ARG A 199 1.58 21.25 -22.62
C ARG A 199 0.60 21.67 -23.71
N ARG A 200 -0.03 20.73 -24.41
CA ARG A 200 -1.00 21.02 -25.48
C ARG A 200 -2.30 21.60 -24.96
N GLU A 201 -2.77 21.10 -23.82
CA GLU A 201 -4.01 21.56 -23.18
C GLU A 201 -3.80 22.82 -22.33
N GLY A 202 -2.55 23.26 -22.14
CA GLY A 202 -2.23 24.46 -21.37
C GLY A 202 -2.62 24.36 -19.90
N LEU A 203 -2.56 23.15 -19.32
CA LEU A 203 -2.96 22.91 -17.94
C LEU A 203 -1.99 23.61 -16.99
N THR A 204 -2.52 24.59 -16.26
CA THR A 204 -1.81 25.34 -15.22
C THR A 204 -2.64 25.34 -13.95
N VAL A 205 -1.95 25.43 -12.81
CA VAL A 205 -2.57 25.55 -11.49
C VAL A 205 -2.70 27.04 -11.19
N ASN A 206 -3.93 27.50 -11.03
CA ASN A 206 -4.20 28.86 -10.56
C ASN A 206 -4.39 28.88 -9.04
N ASP A 207 -4.55 30.07 -8.46
CA ASP A 207 -4.73 30.20 -7.00
C ASP A 207 -6.04 29.55 -6.52
N GLU A 208 -7.09 29.53 -7.34
CA GLU A 208 -8.37 28.88 -7.00
C GLU A 208 -8.24 27.36 -6.93
N ASP A 209 -7.53 26.74 -7.87
CA ASP A 209 -7.22 25.31 -7.89
C ASP A 209 -6.40 24.92 -6.64
N PHE A 210 -5.44 25.78 -6.29
CA PHE A 210 -4.61 25.59 -5.10
C PHE A 210 -5.44 25.67 -3.81
N GLU A 211 -6.33 26.65 -3.70
CA GLU A 211 -7.24 26.78 -2.56
C GLU A 211 -8.22 25.59 -2.46
N ALA A 212 -8.78 25.15 -3.59
CA ALA A 212 -9.66 23.99 -3.64
C ALA A 212 -8.94 22.69 -3.22
N GLU A 213 -7.70 22.50 -3.63
CA GLU A 213 -6.89 21.35 -3.21
C GLU A 213 -6.58 21.41 -1.72
N ASN A 214 -6.22 22.60 -1.21
CA ASN A 214 -5.95 22.82 0.20
C ASN A 214 -7.20 22.53 1.05
N GLU A 215 -8.38 22.98 0.62
CA GLU A 215 -9.64 22.65 1.29
C GLU A 215 -9.91 21.16 1.33
N ARG A 216 -9.62 20.42 0.26
CA ARG A 216 -9.77 18.96 0.23
C ARG A 216 -8.84 18.27 1.21
N PHE A 217 -7.56 18.65 1.27
CA PHE A 217 -6.66 18.12 2.30
C PHE A 217 -7.16 18.39 3.72
N LEU A 218 -7.83 19.53 3.94
CA LEU A 218 -8.37 19.90 5.24
C LEU A 218 -9.66 19.15 5.63
N GLN A 219 -10.35 18.50 4.68
CA GLN A 219 -11.58 17.75 4.97
C GLN A 219 -11.33 16.57 5.89
N ASP A 220 -10.15 15.96 5.79
CA ASP A 220 -9.75 14.80 6.60
C ASP A 220 -9.33 15.19 8.03
N PHE A 221 -9.27 16.49 8.35
CA PHE A 221 -8.89 17.00 9.66
C PHE A 221 -10.06 17.68 10.39
N ASP A 222 -10.06 17.53 11.72
CA ASP A 222 -10.98 18.23 12.62
C ASP A 222 -10.86 19.74 12.50
N ALA A 223 -11.99 20.43 12.69
CA ALA A 223 -12.09 21.88 12.53
C ALA A 223 -11.05 22.66 13.37
N GLU A 224 -10.70 22.16 14.56
CA GLU A 224 -9.73 22.77 15.47
C GLU A 224 -8.28 22.69 14.93
N ARG A 225 -7.97 21.67 14.13
CA ARG A 225 -6.63 21.45 13.56
C ARG A 225 -6.46 22.07 12.18
N ARG A 226 -7.56 22.45 11.50
CA ARG A 226 -7.52 22.97 10.13
C ARG A 226 -6.66 24.22 9.97
N ASP A 227 -6.66 25.13 10.95
CA ASP A 227 -5.86 26.36 10.86
C ASP A 227 -4.36 26.11 11.02
N GLU A 228 -3.97 25.12 11.82
CA GLU A 228 -2.58 24.69 11.96
C GLU A 228 -2.11 23.97 10.69
N VAL A 229 -2.92 23.02 10.20
CA VAL A 229 -2.63 22.28 8.96
C VAL A 229 -2.56 23.21 7.77
N ARG A 230 -3.43 24.23 7.67
CA ARG A 230 -3.37 25.26 6.62
C ARG A 230 -2.05 26.02 6.62
N LYS A 231 -1.51 26.35 7.80
CA LYS A 231 -0.19 27.01 7.91
C LYS A 231 0.96 26.06 7.50
N MET A 232 0.83 24.77 7.81
CA MET A 232 1.78 23.75 7.36
C MET A 232 1.75 23.60 5.83
N LEU A 233 0.56 23.52 5.23
CA LEU A 233 0.38 23.40 3.78
C LEU A 233 0.86 24.63 3.00
N ALA A 234 0.93 25.78 3.66
CA ALA A 234 1.52 27.00 3.08
C ALA A 234 3.06 27.03 3.06
N GLN A 235 3.75 26.07 3.71
CA GLN A 235 5.20 25.99 3.65
C GLN A 235 5.68 25.66 2.22
N PRO A 236 6.85 26.14 1.77
CA PRO A 236 7.28 26.03 0.37
C PRO A 236 7.29 24.59 -0.20
N ASN A 237 7.73 23.62 0.61
CA ASN A 237 7.74 22.20 0.27
C ASN A 237 6.32 21.63 0.13
N MET A 238 5.43 21.95 1.07
CA MET A 238 4.04 21.49 1.03
C MET A 238 3.23 22.19 -0.06
N ARG A 239 3.52 23.46 -0.33
CA ARG A 239 2.90 24.21 -1.42
C ARG A 239 3.17 23.57 -2.77
N GLN A 240 4.40 23.09 -2.99
CA GLN A 240 4.73 22.34 -4.20
C GLN A 240 3.95 21.03 -4.29
N MET A 241 3.84 20.28 -3.18
CA MET A 241 3.04 19.06 -3.12
C MET A 241 1.57 19.30 -3.46
N VAL A 242 0.95 20.33 -2.87
CA VAL A 242 -0.45 20.70 -3.13
C VAL A 242 -0.63 21.16 -4.59
N ALA A 243 0.30 21.95 -5.13
CA ALA A 243 0.26 22.35 -6.53
C ALA A 243 0.38 21.14 -7.48
N SER A 244 1.27 20.19 -7.19
CA SER A 244 1.38 18.95 -7.96
C SER A 244 0.09 18.12 -7.90
N ALA A 245 -0.52 17.99 -6.73
CA ALA A 245 -1.78 17.28 -6.56
C ALA A 245 -2.94 17.95 -7.33
N ALA A 246 -3.02 19.27 -7.29
CA ALA A 246 -4.00 20.03 -8.05
C ALA A 246 -3.82 19.85 -9.57
N LEU A 247 -2.57 19.88 -10.05
CA LEU A 247 -2.26 19.64 -11.47
C LEU A 247 -2.63 18.22 -11.90
N ASP A 248 -2.26 17.22 -11.10
CA ASP A 248 -2.58 15.81 -11.37
C ASP A 248 -4.09 15.60 -11.46
N ARG A 249 -4.86 16.20 -10.54
CA ARG A 249 -6.33 16.12 -10.60
C ARG A 249 -6.91 16.74 -11.87
N LYS A 250 -6.49 17.97 -12.21
CA LYS A 250 -6.94 18.63 -13.45
C LYS A 250 -6.58 17.81 -14.68
N LEU A 251 -5.39 17.22 -14.70
CA LEU A 251 -4.96 16.32 -15.75
C LEU A 251 -5.88 15.10 -15.85
N ARG A 252 -6.16 14.41 -14.74
CA ARG A 252 -7.04 13.23 -14.72
C ARG A 252 -8.43 13.56 -15.22
N ASP A 253 -9.03 14.65 -14.74
CA ASP A 253 -10.34 15.09 -15.18
C ASP A 253 -10.35 15.41 -16.69
N ARG A 254 -9.28 16.05 -17.19
CA ARG A 254 -9.14 16.33 -18.62
C ARG A 254 -8.97 15.06 -19.45
N LEU A 255 -8.17 14.10 -18.99
CA LEU A 255 -7.98 12.81 -19.65
C LEU A 255 -9.29 12.01 -19.71
N VAL A 256 -10.09 12.02 -18.63
CA VAL A 256 -11.43 11.39 -18.62
C VAL A 256 -12.35 12.07 -19.62
N ALA A 257 -12.39 13.40 -19.66
CA ALA A 257 -13.21 14.15 -20.63
C ALA A 257 -12.80 13.87 -22.09
N LEU A 258 -11.50 13.72 -22.35
CA LEU A 258 -10.97 13.35 -23.67
C LEU A 258 -11.34 11.91 -24.03
N ALA A 259 -11.18 10.97 -23.10
CA ALA A 259 -11.46 9.55 -23.31
C ALA A 259 -12.96 9.27 -23.52
N THR A 260 -13.84 9.99 -22.83
CA THR A 260 -15.31 9.88 -22.96
C THR A 260 -15.87 10.66 -24.16
N GLY A 261 -15.07 11.49 -24.81
CA GLY A 261 -15.49 12.30 -25.95
C GLY A 261 -16.31 13.54 -25.57
N GLU A 262 -16.42 13.87 -24.28
CA GLU A 262 -17.10 15.08 -23.79
C GLU A 262 -16.49 16.35 -24.38
N VAL A 263 -15.17 16.38 -24.59
CA VAL A 263 -14.48 17.51 -25.23
C VAL A 263 -14.92 17.70 -26.70
N VAL A 264 -15.23 16.61 -27.41
CA VAL A 264 -15.75 16.67 -28.80
C VAL A 264 -17.21 17.09 -28.81
N ALA A 265 -17.99 16.72 -27.80
CA ALA A 265 -19.38 17.15 -27.63
C ALA A 265 -19.47 18.65 -27.33
N GLN A 266 -18.69 19.14 -26.35
CA GLN A 266 -18.62 20.56 -25.99
C GLN A 266 -18.12 21.42 -27.16
N ALA A 267 -17.05 21.00 -27.84
CA ALA A 267 -16.54 21.71 -29.02
C ALA A 267 -17.46 21.62 -30.26
N ARG A 268 -18.45 20.71 -30.28
CA ARG A 268 -19.50 20.65 -31.31
C ARG A 268 -20.68 21.54 -30.94
N GLU A 269 -21.05 21.59 -29.67
CA GLU A 269 -22.10 22.47 -29.16
C GLU A 269 -21.68 23.94 -29.24
N GLU A 270 -20.45 24.28 -28.86
CA GLU A 270 -19.90 25.65 -29.00
C GLU A 270 -19.86 26.08 -30.47
N ARG A 271 -19.43 25.18 -31.39
CA ARG A 271 -19.47 25.46 -32.83
C ARG A 271 -20.89 25.58 -33.37
N GLN A 272 -21.86 24.83 -32.84
CA GLN A 272 -23.26 24.95 -33.23
C GLN A 272 -23.86 26.28 -32.75
N MET A 273 -23.54 26.72 -31.53
CA MET A 273 -23.94 28.03 -31.00
C MET A 273 -23.30 29.20 -31.76
N GLU A 274 -22.04 29.07 -32.20
CA GLU A 274 -21.39 30.06 -33.08
C GLU A 274 -22.02 30.09 -34.48
N THR A 275 -22.42 28.94 -35.04
CA THR A 275 -23.07 28.88 -36.37
C THR A 275 -24.52 29.36 -36.36
N ASP A 276 -25.26 29.19 -35.26
CA ASP A 276 -26.63 29.71 -35.13
C ASP A 276 -26.66 31.23 -34.88
N SER A 277 -25.54 31.80 -34.45
CA SER A 277 -25.38 33.24 -34.22
C SER A 277 -24.95 34.01 -35.48
N ASN A 278 -24.53 33.35 -36.57
CA ASN A 278 -24.01 34.04 -37.74
C ASN A 278 -24.21 33.25 -39.05
N THR A 279 -24.84 33.88 -40.05
CA THR A 279 -24.99 33.36 -41.43
C THR A 279 -24.80 34.52 -42.42
N PRO A 280 -24.11 34.35 -43.56
CA PRO A 280 -22.68 34.09 -43.73
C PRO A 280 -21.99 35.23 -44.51
N ALA A 281 -20.66 35.34 -44.42
CA ALA A 281 -19.87 36.05 -45.44
C ALA A 281 -18.51 35.35 -45.63
N THR A 282 -18.44 34.59 -46.72
CA THR A 282 -17.30 34.37 -47.64
C THR A 282 -15.87 34.32 -47.09
N SER A 283 -15.28 33.13 -47.24
CA SER A 283 -13.87 32.78 -47.50
C SER A 283 -12.78 33.85 -47.25
N ASP A 284 -11.87 33.55 -46.34
CA ASP A 284 -10.46 33.34 -46.70
C ASP A 284 -9.72 32.64 -45.55
N LEU A 285 -8.87 31.66 -45.86
CA LEU A 285 -7.97 31.03 -44.89
C LEU A 285 -6.67 31.85 -44.85
N PRO A 286 -6.12 32.11 -43.65
CA PRO A 286 -4.67 32.15 -43.51
C PRO A 286 -4.21 31.12 -42.46
N GLN A 287 -3.22 30.32 -42.85
CA GLN A 287 -2.45 29.45 -41.95
C GLN A 287 -1.75 30.30 -40.87
N PRO A 288 -1.64 29.85 -39.61
CA PRO A 288 -0.77 30.51 -38.66
C PRO A 288 0.67 30.01 -38.84
N ALA A 289 1.56 30.99 -38.97
CA ALA A 289 2.99 30.84 -38.97
C ALA A 289 3.48 30.33 -37.61
N VAL A 290 4.45 29.42 -37.68
CA VAL A 290 5.44 29.12 -36.63
C VAL A 290 6.03 30.41 -36.04
N GLN A 291 5.89 30.59 -34.73
CA GLN A 291 6.87 31.31 -33.92
C GLN A 291 7.15 30.54 -32.64
N SER A 292 8.40 30.07 -32.58
CA SER A 292 9.14 29.68 -31.41
C SER A 292 9.20 30.84 -30.41
N ASP A 293 8.87 30.57 -29.15
CA ASP A 293 9.64 31.14 -28.05
C ASP A 293 9.64 30.20 -26.85
N ILE A 294 10.86 30.02 -26.36
CA ILE A 294 11.33 29.13 -25.32
C ILE A 294 11.33 29.94 -24.02
N ALA A 295 10.64 29.44 -23.00
CA ALA A 295 10.87 29.85 -21.62
C ALA A 295 10.75 28.62 -20.71
N THR A 296 11.88 27.95 -20.58
CA THR A 296 12.16 26.86 -19.65
C THR A 296 12.05 27.38 -18.20
N GLY A 297 11.11 26.84 -17.44
CA GLY A 297 11.04 26.96 -15.99
C GLY A 297 10.78 25.57 -15.41
N GLY A 298 11.80 24.99 -14.77
CA GLY A 298 11.87 23.59 -14.39
C GLY A 298 10.70 23.12 -13.51
N VAL A 299 9.98 22.13 -14.02
CA VAL A 299 9.16 21.23 -13.21
C VAL A 299 10.11 20.11 -12.81
N THR A 300 10.47 20.07 -11.52
CA THR A 300 11.21 18.93 -10.97
C THR A 300 10.36 17.68 -11.11
N GLU A 301 10.92 16.70 -11.80
CA GLU A 301 10.55 15.30 -11.76
C GLU A 301 10.34 14.84 -10.31
N ASN A 302 9.09 14.64 -9.92
CA ASN A 302 8.68 13.54 -9.06
C ASN A 302 7.16 13.54 -8.84
N SER A 303 6.60 12.33 -8.76
CA SER A 303 5.26 12.00 -8.21
C SER A 303 4.01 12.16 -9.07
N VAL A 304 4.07 12.05 -10.41
CA VAL A 304 2.82 12.12 -11.21
C VAL A 304 2.17 10.75 -11.49
N PHE A 305 2.87 9.61 -11.34
CA PHE A 305 2.22 8.32 -11.65
C PHE A 305 2.80 7.10 -10.94
N ASP A 306 3.06 7.20 -9.63
CA ASP A 306 3.36 6.04 -8.80
C ASP A 306 2.87 6.30 -7.37
N ASP A 307 1.55 6.17 -7.18
CA ASP A 307 0.96 5.98 -5.86
C ASP A 307 0.38 4.56 -5.87
N PRO A 308 1.05 3.58 -5.23
CA PRO A 308 0.38 2.37 -4.82
C PRO A 308 -0.57 2.74 -3.68
N GLY A 309 -1.70 3.35 -4.04
CA GLY A 309 -2.79 3.60 -3.10
C GLY A 309 -3.18 2.27 -2.42
N PRO A 310 -3.50 2.29 -1.12
CA PRO A 310 -3.65 1.09 -0.33
C PRO A 310 -4.73 0.18 -0.92
N ASP A 311 -4.38 -1.08 -1.05
CA ASP A 311 -5.29 -2.16 -1.44
C ASP A 311 -6.53 -2.12 -0.52
N PRO A 312 -7.77 -1.91 -1.04
CA PRO A 312 -8.96 -1.74 -0.21
C PRO A 312 -9.45 -3.05 0.45
N THR A 313 -8.65 -4.11 0.45
CA THR A 313 -8.95 -5.38 1.12
C THR A 313 -8.44 -5.49 2.56
N ALA A 314 -7.80 -4.47 3.12
CA ALA A 314 -7.33 -4.48 4.51
C ALA A 314 -8.11 -3.52 5.43
N VAL A 315 -9.43 -3.73 5.57
CA VAL A 315 -10.16 -3.31 6.79
C VAL A 315 -11.09 -4.44 7.22
N ALA A 316 -10.48 -5.52 7.71
CA ALA A 316 -11.13 -6.40 8.68
C ALA A 316 -10.41 -6.16 10.01
N GLY A 317 -11.18 -5.72 11.01
CA GLY A 317 -10.69 -5.15 12.26
C GLY A 317 -9.59 -5.95 12.96
N THR A 318 -8.56 -5.23 13.39
CA THR A 318 -7.61 -5.69 14.40
C THR A 318 -7.92 -4.94 15.69
N SER A 319 -8.71 -5.58 16.55
CA SER A 319 -8.58 -5.34 17.99
C SER A 319 -7.17 -5.77 18.42
N SER A 320 -6.52 -4.84 19.11
CA SER A 320 -5.34 -4.95 19.97
C SER A 320 -4.78 -6.37 20.21
N VAL A 321 -3.51 -6.57 19.84
CA VAL A 321 -2.60 -7.43 20.61
C VAL A 321 -1.24 -6.72 20.67
N GLU A 322 -0.91 -6.22 21.86
CA GLU A 322 0.47 -5.90 22.24
C GLU A 322 1.35 -7.14 22.05
N GLN A 323 2.39 -7.04 21.23
CA GLN A 323 3.52 -7.97 21.28
C GLN A 323 4.73 -7.22 21.84
N ALA A 324 5.00 -7.50 23.11
CA ALA A 324 6.25 -7.16 23.75
C ALA A 324 7.38 -7.96 23.09
N THR A 325 8.31 -7.26 22.45
CA THR A 325 9.64 -7.77 22.13
C THR A 325 10.47 -7.78 23.41
N THR A 326 10.84 -8.96 23.90
CA THR A 326 11.98 -9.10 24.81
C THR A 326 12.87 -10.22 24.29
N ALA A 327 13.87 -9.85 23.51
CA ALA A 327 15.15 -10.53 23.53
C ALA A 327 16.01 -9.81 24.58
N ASP A 328 16.11 -10.38 25.79
CA ASP A 328 17.16 -9.99 26.74
C ASP A 328 18.18 -11.12 26.83
N TYR A 329 19.42 -10.70 26.65
CA TYR A 329 20.64 -11.49 26.73
C TYR A 329 20.86 -11.94 28.18
N GLY A 330 21.45 -13.12 28.33
CA GLY A 330 21.75 -13.71 29.62
C GLY A 330 22.52 -12.80 30.58
N GLN A 331 22.09 -12.79 31.85
CA GLN A 331 22.93 -12.49 32.99
C GLN A 331 22.80 -13.63 33.99
N GLN A 332 23.83 -14.49 34.02
CA GLN A 332 24.15 -15.25 35.23
C GLN A 332 24.44 -14.25 36.35
N ARG A 333 23.56 -14.16 37.34
CA ARG A 333 23.94 -13.72 38.69
C ARG A 333 23.62 -14.84 39.65
N THR A 334 24.68 -15.52 40.04
CA THR A 334 24.69 -16.53 41.08
C THR A 334 24.22 -15.92 42.40
N SER A 335 23.35 -16.64 43.10
CA SER A 335 23.06 -16.43 44.51
C SER A 335 24.31 -16.72 45.34
N SER A 336 24.98 -15.68 45.78
CA SER A 336 25.85 -15.70 46.96
C SER A 336 25.62 -14.42 47.76
N ASP A 337 25.59 -14.57 49.07
CA ASP A 337 25.63 -13.50 50.09
C ASP A 337 24.27 -12.91 50.51
N LEU A 338 23.46 -13.80 51.09
CA LEU A 338 22.73 -13.51 52.32
C LEU A 338 23.74 -13.58 53.48
N ASP A 339 24.34 -12.46 53.88
CA ASP A 339 24.57 -12.14 55.29
C ASP A 339 24.98 -10.67 55.48
N GLU A 340 24.75 -10.21 56.71
CA GLU A 340 25.27 -9.01 57.36
C GLU A 340 24.54 -7.66 57.26
N ALA A 341 24.23 -7.22 58.49
CA ALA A 341 24.26 -5.86 59.00
C ALA A 341 22.95 -5.05 59.00
N ALA A 342 22.14 -5.38 60.01
CA ALA A 342 21.37 -4.41 60.76
C ALA A 342 22.25 -3.25 61.27
N GLY A 343 21.73 -2.02 61.24
CA GLY A 343 22.09 -0.98 62.22
C GLY A 343 22.22 0.45 61.70
N SER A 344 21.67 1.38 62.49
CA SER A 344 21.79 2.85 62.43
C SER A 344 20.92 3.54 61.38
N ALA A 345 19.72 4.06 61.70
CA ALA A 345 19.44 5.22 62.56
C ALA A 345 20.14 6.51 62.09
N GLY A 346 19.33 7.56 61.87
CA GLY A 346 19.79 8.95 61.89
C GLY A 346 19.31 9.82 60.73
N SER A 347 18.18 10.50 60.94
CA SER A 347 17.95 11.94 60.72
C SER A 347 18.79 12.65 59.64
N ASN A 348 18.17 13.39 58.72
CA ASN A 348 17.73 14.77 58.99
C ASN A 348 17.05 15.40 57.76
N GLU A 349 16.23 16.42 58.06
CA GLU A 349 15.60 17.45 57.21
C GLU A 349 16.50 17.95 56.05
N ALA A 350 15.98 18.48 54.93
CA ALA A 350 14.86 19.41 54.76
C ALA A 350 14.30 19.35 53.32
#